data_AF-A0A359LXW1-F1
#
_entry.id   AF-A0A359LXW1-F1
#
_cell.length_a   1.000
_cell.length_b   1.000
_cell.length_c   1.000
_cell.angle_alpha   90.00
_cell.angle_beta   90.00
_cell.angle_gamma   90.00
#
_symmetry.space_group_name_H-M   'P 1'
#
loop_
_entity.id
_entity.type
_entity.pdbx_description
1 polymer ?
#
loop_
_entity_poly.entity_id
_entity_poly.type
_entity_poly.pdbx_seq_one_letter_code
_entity_poly.pdbx_strand_id
1 'polypeptide(L)'
;MTFTEEFSALEQKSLNQIIATKIHKELSELRSRVDTSPTIPKRWVWELIQNAKDVNVGGKVRVHIEADLEDPGAHVTFSHTGEAFSVENIRFLIEQVSSKSRTKDSTGRPITTGKFGTGFLTTHLLSPYVLVTGVAKQ
;
A
#
# COMPACT_ATOMS: atom_id res chain seq x y z
N MET A 1 9.90 33.09 9.45
CA MET A 1 8.64 32.33 9.35
C MET A 1 7.57 33.11 10.09
N THR A 2 6.35 33.13 9.57
CA THR A 2 5.18 33.71 10.24
C THR A 2 4.63 32.75 11.29
N PHE A 3 3.84 33.24 12.25
CA PHE A 3 3.15 32.38 13.22
C PHE A 3 2.30 31.30 12.52
N THR A 4 1.64 31.65 11.41
CA THR A 4 0.83 30.70 10.62
C THR A 4 1.70 29.61 10.00
N GLU A 5 2.87 29.95 9.46
CA GLU A 5 3.81 28.96 8.91
C GLU A 5 4.32 28.01 9.99
N GLU A 6 4.66 28.53 11.17
CA GLU A 6 5.11 27.71 12.31
C GLU A 6 4.00 26.79 12.82
N PHE A 7 2.77 27.31 12.94
CA PHE A 7 1.61 26.53 13.35
C PHE A 7 1.31 25.38 12.37
N SER A 8 1.27 25.66 11.05
CA SER A 8 1.05 24.63 10.04
C SER A 8 2.18 23.61 9.98
N ALA A 9 3.44 24.02 10.20
CA ALA A 9 4.57 23.10 10.28
C ALA A 9 4.47 22.17 11.49
N LEU A 10 4.06 22.69 12.65
CA LEU A 10 3.82 21.88 13.86
C LEU A 10 2.66 20.91 13.67
N GLU A 11 1.57 21.33 13.03
CA GLU A 11 0.44 20.47 12.69
C GLU A 11 0.89 19.32 11.79
N GLN A 12 1.61 19.62 10.70
CA GLN A 12 2.13 18.59 9.79
C GLN A 12 3.09 17.62 10.49
N LYS A 13 3.95 18.13 11.38
CA LYS A 13 4.84 17.29 12.20
C LYS A 13 4.05 16.34 13.11
N SER A 14 3.01 16.85 13.77
CA SER A 14 2.14 16.07 14.64
C SER A 14 1.41 14.96 13.86
N LEU A 15 0.84 15.31 12.69
CA LEU A 15 0.20 14.34 11.80
C LEU A 15 1.17 13.23 11.37
N ASN A 16 2.38 13.60 10.95
CA ASN A 16 3.41 12.62 10.58
C ASN A 16 3.76 11.68 11.75
N GLN A 17 3.86 12.20 12.97
CA GLN A 17 4.14 11.39 14.16
C GLN A 17 3.01 10.38 14.45
N ILE A 18 1.76 10.81 14.32
CA ILE A 18 0.58 9.95 14.51
C ILE A 18 0.59 8.82 13.47
N ILE A 19 0.80 9.16 12.19
CA ILE A 19 0.87 8.21 11.08
C ILE A 19 2.01 7.21 11.30
N ALA A 20 3.21 7.69 11.62
CA ALA A 20 4.37 6.82 11.86
C ALA A 20 4.12 5.86 13.03
N THR A 21 3.54 6.35 14.13
CA THR A 21 3.20 5.53 15.30
C THR A 21 2.17 4.45 14.93
N LYS A 22 1.16 4.79 14.13
CA LYS A 22 0.16 3.84 13.62
C LYS A 22 0.82 2.76 12.76
N ILE A 23 1.62 3.14 11.77
CA ILE A 23 2.32 2.20 10.87
C ILE A 23 3.22 1.27 11.68
N HIS A 24 3.97 1.81 12.64
CA HIS A 24 4.85 1.03 13.49
C HIS A 24 4.08 -0.03 14.32
N LYS A 25 2.94 0.37 14.89
CA LYS A 25 2.07 -0.54 15.63
C LYS A 25 1.52 -1.66 14.75
N GLU A 26 0.94 -1.32 13.59
CA GLU A 26 0.36 -2.31 12.67
C GLU A 26 1.43 -3.28 12.13
N LEU A 27 2.64 -2.78 11.83
CA LEU A 27 3.74 -3.61 11.36
C LEU A 27 4.24 -4.55 12.47
N SER A 28 4.30 -4.08 13.71
CA SER A 28 4.67 -4.90 14.87
C SER A 28 3.67 -6.03 15.11
N GLU A 29 2.37 -5.73 15.04
CA GLU A 29 1.30 -6.72 15.12
C GLU A 29 1.29 -7.69 13.93
N LEU A 30 1.70 -7.24 12.75
CA LEU A 30 1.83 -8.11 11.59
C LEU A 30 3.01 -9.08 11.76
N ARG A 31 4.16 -8.57 12.20
CA ARG A 31 5.38 -9.36 12.44
C ARG A 31 5.19 -10.40 13.55
N SER A 32 4.50 -10.06 14.64
CA SER A 32 4.26 -11.01 15.74
C SER A 32 3.42 -12.23 15.34
N ARG A 33 2.70 -12.14 14.22
CA ARG A 33 1.86 -13.24 13.70
C ARG A 33 2.54 -14.06 12.62
N VAL A 34 3.73 -13.69 12.13
CA VAL A 34 4.42 -14.40 11.06
C VAL A 34 4.60 -15.88 11.38
N ASP A 35 5.02 -16.20 12.60
CA ASP A 35 5.25 -17.59 13.03
C ASP A 35 3.95 -18.34 13.35
N THR A 36 2.82 -17.62 13.48
CA THR A 36 1.52 -18.24 13.79
C THR A 36 0.85 -18.86 12.58
N SER A 37 1.24 -18.47 11.35
CA SER A 37 0.70 -19.06 10.13
C SER A 37 1.64 -18.90 8.93
N PRO A 38 1.95 -19.98 8.20
CA PRO A 38 2.80 -19.92 7.00
C PRO A 38 2.17 -19.13 5.83
N THR A 39 0.91 -18.73 5.95
CA THR A 39 0.20 -17.95 4.92
C THR A 39 0.39 -16.44 5.08
N ILE A 40 0.66 -15.96 6.30
CA ILE A 40 0.79 -14.52 6.60
C ILE A 40 1.94 -13.89 5.80
N PRO A 41 3.16 -14.45 5.78
CA PRO A 41 4.26 -13.90 4.99
C PRO A 41 4.03 -13.95 3.48
N LYS A 42 3.13 -14.81 3.00
CA LYS A 42 2.82 -14.98 1.58
C LYS A 42 1.68 -14.06 1.12
N ARG A 43 1.05 -13.34 2.05
CA ARG A 43 -0.15 -12.56 1.77
C ARG A 43 0.11 -11.38 0.84
N TRP A 44 1.32 -10.83 0.84
CA TRP A 44 1.70 -9.67 0.02
C TRP A 44 1.34 -9.82 -1.46
N VAL A 45 1.55 -11.01 -2.04
CA VAL A 45 1.32 -11.22 -3.48
C VAL A 45 -0.15 -11.05 -3.83
N TRP A 46 -1.05 -11.56 -2.98
CA TRP A 46 -2.48 -11.45 -3.17
C TRP A 46 -2.99 -10.03 -2.92
N GLU A 47 -2.40 -9.30 -1.98
CA GLU A 47 -2.73 -7.90 -1.73
C GLU A 47 -2.32 -7.03 -2.94
N LEU A 48 -1.14 -7.26 -3.53
CA LEU A 48 -0.70 -6.55 -4.72
C LEU A 48 -1.51 -6.93 -5.98
N ILE A 49 -1.87 -8.19 -6.16
CA ILE A 49 -2.76 -8.63 -7.25
C ILE A 49 -4.14 -7.98 -7.11
N GLN A 50 -4.68 -7.90 -5.89
CA GLN A 50 -5.95 -7.19 -5.65
C GLN A 50 -5.84 -5.70 -5.96
N ASN A 51 -4.73 -5.04 -5.57
CA ASN A 51 -4.48 -3.65 -5.93
C ASN A 51 -4.48 -3.47 -7.44
N ALA A 52 -3.78 -4.32 -8.19
CA ALA A 52 -3.74 -4.28 -9.66
C ALA A 52 -5.13 -4.48 -10.28
N LYS A 53 -5.92 -5.45 -9.79
CA LYS A 53 -7.29 -5.70 -10.23
C LYS A 53 -8.19 -4.48 -10.04
N ASP A 54 -8.08 -3.81 -8.91
CA ASP A 54 -8.89 -2.65 -8.55
C ASP A 54 -8.66 -1.44 -9.48
N VAL A 55 -7.50 -1.38 -10.12
CA VAL A 55 -7.13 -0.30 -11.06
C VAL A 55 -7.05 -0.80 -12.49
N ASN A 56 -7.80 -1.85 -12.84
CA ASN A 56 -7.85 -2.38 -14.20
C ASN A 56 -8.33 -1.33 -15.23
N VAL A 57 -7.83 -1.45 -16.45
CA VAL A 57 -8.23 -0.61 -17.59
C VAL A 57 -9.10 -1.45 -18.52
N GLY A 58 -10.36 -1.05 -18.70
CA GLY A 58 -11.30 -1.77 -19.58
C GLY A 58 -11.57 -3.22 -19.16
N GLY A 59 -11.59 -3.51 -17.85
CA GLY A 59 -11.81 -4.86 -17.32
C GLY A 59 -10.56 -5.75 -17.33
N LYS A 60 -9.39 -5.23 -17.73
CA LYS A 60 -8.16 -6.01 -17.90
C LYS A 60 -6.98 -5.39 -17.16
N VAL A 61 -6.12 -6.23 -16.62
CA VAL A 61 -4.82 -5.85 -16.08
C VAL A 61 -3.84 -6.99 -16.32
N ARG A 62 -2.60 -6.68 -16.71
CA ARG A 62 -1.50 -7.64 -16.70
C ARG A 62 -0.68 -7.41 -15.44
N VAL A 63 -0.29 -8.50 -14.79
CA VAL A 63 0.61 -8.51 -13.65
C VAL A 63 1.86 -9.28 -14.05
N HIS A 64 3.02 -8.74 -13.68
CA HIS A 64 4.31 -9.37 -13.88
C HIS A 64 5.08 -9.38 -12.57
N ILE A 65 5.66 -10.53 -12.23
CA ILE A 65 6.39 -10.73 -10.97
C ILE A 65 7.72 -11.38 -11.31
N GLU A 66 8.80 -10.71 -10.92
CA GLU A 66 10.17 -11.17 -11.08
C GLU A 66 10.84 -11.25 -9.71
N ALA A 67 11.73 -12.21 -9.55
CA ALA A 67 12.57 -12.33 -8.37
C ALA A 67 14.02 -12.51 -8.84
N ASP A 68 14.87 -11.58 -8.45
CA ASP A 68 16.32 -11.72 -8.51
C ASP A 68 16.77 -11.95 -7.08
N LEU A 69 17.33 -13.12 -6.79
CA LEU A 69 17.71 -13.51 -5.43
C LEU A 69 19.23 -13.58 -5.25
N GLU A 70 19.99 -12.96 -6.16
CA GLU A 70 21.44 -12.90 -6.07
C GLU A 70 21.89 -11.77 -5.13
N ASP A 71 22.65 -12.11 -4.09
CA ASP A 71 23.22 -11.13 -3.17
C ASP A 71 24.39 -10.36 -3.81
N PRO A 72 24.57 -9.05 -3.51
CA PRO A 72 23.86 -8.21 -2.54
C PRO A 72 22.64 -7.45 -3.12
N GLY A 73 22.10 -7.90 -4.26
CA GLY A 73 21.04 -7.22 -5.00
C GLY A 73 19.65 -7.85 -4.88
N ALA A 74 19.46 -8.82 -3.98
CA ALA A 74 18.25 -9.61 -3.92
C ALA A 74 16.98 -8.75 -3.77
N HIS A 75 16.07 -8.86 -4.72
CA HIS A 75 14.81 -8.12 -4.75
C HIS A 75 13.71 -8.89 -5.47
N VAL A 76 12.47 -8.54 -5.13
CA VAL A 76 11.27 -9.01 -5.81
C VAL A 76 10.57 -7.81 -6.42
N THR A 77 10.35 -7.86 -7.72
CA THR A 77 9.67 -6.80 -8.49
C THR A 77 8.26 -7.26 -8.80
N PHE A 78 7.27 -6.47 -8.36
CA PHE A 78 5.87 -6.60 -8.77
C PHE A 78 5.50 -5.41 -9.64
N SER A 79 4.99 -5.66 -10.84
CA SER A 79 4.51 -4.62 -11.76
C SER A 79 3.16 -4.96 -12.36
N HIS A 80 2.38 -3.94 -12.73
CA HIS A 80 1.10 -4.14 -13.38
C HIS A 80 0.75 -3.01 -14.35
N THR A 81 -0.13 -3.30 -15.32
CA THR A 81 -0.56 -2.33 -16.36
C THR A 81 -1.85 -1.61 -15.98
N GLY A 82 -2.00 -1.26 -14.69
CA GLY A 82 -3.20 -0.60 -14.19
C GLY A 82 -3.20 0.91 -14.45
N GLU A 83 -4.25 1.58 -14.00
CA GLU A 83 -4.36 3.03 -14.04
C GLU A 83 -3.19 3.73 -13.34
N ALA A 84 -2.87 4.94 -13.84
CA ALA A 84 -1.90 5.83 -13.23
C ALA A 84 -2.30 6.25 -11.80
N PHE A 85 -1.31 6.59 -10.97
CA PHE A 85 -1.51 7.08 -9.62
C PHE A 85 -2.21 8.45 -9.60
N SER A 86 -3.23 8.62 -8.76
CA SER A 86 -3.68 9.95 -8.36
C SER A 86 -2.85 10.48 -7.18
N VAL A 87 -2.93 11.79 -6.91
CA VAL A 87 -2.27 12.41 -5.75
C VAL A 87 -2.72 11.73 -4.45
N GLU A 88 -4.01 11.41 -4.33
CA GLU A 88 -4.56 10.70 -3.17
C GLU A 88 -3.99 9.28 -3.06
N ASN A 89 -3.89 8.53 -4.17
CA ASN A 89 -3.31 7.19 -4.14
C ASN A 89 -1.87 7.20 -3.61
N ILE A 90 -1.06 8.18 -4.04
CA ILE A 90 0.33 8.34 -3.56
C ILE A 90 0.34 8.64 -2.07
N ARG A 91 -0.47 9.61 -1.62
CA ARG A 91 -0.54 10.00 -0.21
C ARG A 91 -1.00 8.84 0.67
N PHE A 92 -2.04 8.12 0.26
CA PHE A 92 -2.60 6.98 0.99
C PHE A 92 -1.66 5.79 1.05
N LEU A 93 -0.83 5.59 0.03
CA LEU A 93 0.22 4.58 0.05
C LEU A 93 1.26 4.88 1.14
N ILE A 94 1.64 6.15 1.30
CA ILE A 94 2.62 6.57 2.32
C ILE A 94 1.99 6.53 3.71
N GLU A 95 0.79 7.09 3.87
CA GLU A 95 0.18 7.29 5.18
C GLU A 95 -0.59 6.09 5.71
N GLN A 96 -0.72 5.03 4.89
CA GLN A 96 -1.58 3.88 5.19
C GLN A 96 -3.01 4.33 5.58
N VAL A 97 -3.53 5.33 4.86
CA VAL A 97 -4.91 5.82 5.01
C VAL A 97 -5.79 5.10 4.00
N SER A 98 -6.91 4.55 4.45
CA SER A 98 -7.87 3.88 3.58
C SER A 98 -9.07 4.79 3.34
N SER A 99 -9.22 5.26 2.11
CA SER A 99 -10.33 6.13 1.68
C SER A 99 -11.38 5.41 0.83
N LYS A 100 -11.14 4.17 0.39
CA LYS A 100 -12.06 3.49 -0.54
C LYS A 100 -13.38 3.19 0.17
N SER A 101 -14.41 3.93 -0.22
CA SER A 101 -15.77 3.74 0.26
C SER A 101 -16.25 2.32 -0.07
N ARG A 102 -17.06 1.75 0.82
CA ARG A 102 -17.74 0.46 0.63
C ARG A 102 -18.89 0.62 -0.38
N THR A 103 -18.58 1.05 -1.60
CA THR A 103 -19.56 1.05 -2.67
C THR A 103 -19.85 -0.40 -3.06
N LYS A 104 -21.14 -0.74 -3.11
CA LYS A 104 -21.63 -2.05 -3.57
C LYS A 104 -22.08 -1.89 -5.02
N ASP A 105 -21.83 -2.88 -5.86
CA ASP A 105 -22.35 -2.89 -7.22
C ASP A 105 -23.88 -3.06 -7.22
N SER A 106 -24.49 -2.99 -8.39
CA SER A 106 -25.93 -3.22 -8.59
C SER A 106 -26.41 -4.61 -8.16
N THR A 107 -25.49 -5.55 -7.89
CA THR A 107 -25.77 -6.91 -7.40
C THR A 107 -25.53 -7.06 -5.90
N GLY A 108 -25.18 -5.98 -5.20
CA GLY A 108 -24.90 -5.96 -3.77
C GLY A 108 -23.51 -6.48 -3.37
N ARG A 109 -22.64 -6.79 -4.34
CA ARG A 109 -21.26 -7.23 -4.08
C ARG A 109 -20.39 -6.00 -3.81
N PRO A 110 -19.45 -6.06 -2.85
CA PRO A 110 -18.48 -4.99 -2.68
C PRO A 110 -17.73 -4.73 -3.99
N ILE A 111 -17.79 -3.50 -4.52
CA ILE A 111 -17.03 -3.08 -5.72
C ILE A 111 -15.53 -3.18 -5.42
N THR A 112 -15.15 -2.96 -4.16
CA THR A 112 -13.79 -3.05 -3.66
C THR A 112 -13.70 -4.23 -2.68
N THR A 113 -12.77 -5.15 -2.93
CA THR A 113 -12.70 -6.43 -2.19
C THR A 113 -11.89 -6.32 -0.88
N GLY A 114 -11.13 -5.24 -0.70
CA GLY A 114 -10.19 -5.09 0.42
C GLY A 114 -10.75 -4.33 1.64
N LYS A 115 -10.34 -4.75 2.85
CA LYS A 115 -10.14 -3.83 3.97
C LYS A 115 -8.81 -3.10 3.67
N PHE A 116 -8.87 -1.94 3.04
CA PHE A 116 -7.67 -1.24 2.57
C PHE A 116 -6.87 -0.63 3.73
N GLY A 117 -5.57 -0.42 3.50
CA GLY A 117 -4.65 0.22 4.44
C GLY A 117 -3.64 -0.71 5.12
N THR A 118 -3.85 -2.04 5.11
CA THR A 118 -2.88 -3.01 5.67
C THR A 118 -2.26 -3.92 4.60
N GLY A 119 -2.92 -4.06 3.43
CA GLY A 119 -2.47 -4.95 2.37
C GLY A 119 -1.09 -4.58 1.84
N PHE A 120 -0.84 -3.28 1.61
CA PHE A 120 0.49 -2.83 1.21
C PHE A 120 1.52 -2.99 2.32
N LEU A 121 1.17 -2.76 3.59
CA LEU A 121 2.08 -2.98 4.72
C LEU A 121 2.62 -4.42 4.78
N THR A 122 1.89 -5.41 4.24
CA THR A 122 2.38 -6.79 4.16
C THR A 122 3.61 -6.98 3.28
N THR A 123 3.89 -6.09 2.33
CA THR A 123 5.14 -6.11 1.55
C THR A 123 6.36 -5.87 2.45
N HIS A 124 6.17 -5.17 3.57
CA HIS A 124 7.24 -4.88 4.53
C HIS A 124 7.62 -6.09 5.41
N LEU A 125 6.95 -7.22 5.23
CA LEU A 125 7.42 -8.52 5.73
C LEU A 125 8.54 -9.11 4.88
N LEU A 126 8.64 -8.72 3.59
CA LEU A 126 9.74 -9.14 2.72
C LEU A 126 10.96 -8.23 2.89
N SER A 127 10.73 -6.91 2.90
CA SER A 127 11.80 -5.91 2.99
C SER A 127 11.32 -4.68 3.73
N PRO A 128 12.10 -4.11 4.67
CA PRO A 128 11.77 -2.82 5.27
C PRO A 128 11.82 -1.66 4.26
N TYR A 129 12.48 -1.85 3.11
CA TYR A 129 12.60 -0.86 2.04
C TYR A 129 11.80 -1.31 0.81
N VAL A 130 10.87 -0.47 0.38
CA VAL A 130 10.04 -0.70 -0.82
C VAL A 130 10.19 0.49 -1.75
N LEU A 131 10.68 0.24 -2.97
CA LEU A 131 10.73 1.24 -4.04
C LEU A 131 9.45 1.15 -4.88
N VAL A 132 8.77 2.27 -5.08
CA VAL A 132 7.55 2.36 -5.90
C VAL A 132 7.81 3.30 -7.06
N THR A 133 7.55 2.84 -8.27
CA THR A 133 7.66 3.62 -9.50
C THR A 133 6.34 3.55 -10.27
N GLY A 134 6.00 4.62 -10.99
CA GLY A 134 4.79 4.65 -11.81
C GLY A 134 4.48 6.03 -12.37
N VAL A 135 3.40 6.09 -13.15
CA VAL A 135 2.91 7.34 -13.77
C VAL A 135 1.92 8.01 -12.84
N ALA A 136 2.00 9.33 -12.70
CA ALA A 136 1.02 10.15 -11.98
C ALA A 136 0.03 10.83 -12.95
N LYS A 137 -1.25 10.85 -12.59
CA LYS A 137 -2.28 11.63 -13.27
C LYS A 137 -2.05 13.11 -12.98
N GLN A 138 -2.07 13.95 -14.03
CA GLN A 138 -2.12 15.41 -13.90
C GLN A 138 -3.54 15.87 -13.58
#